data_AF-A0A7V8Y1N3-F1
#
_entry.id   AF-A0A7V8Y1N3-F1
#
_cell.length_a   1.000
_cell.length_b   1.000
_cell.length_c   1.000
_cell.angle_alpha   90.00
_cell.angle_beta   90.00
_cell.angle_gamma   90.00
#
_symmetry.space_group_name_H-M   'P 1'
#
loop_
_entity.id
_entity.type
_entity.pdbx_description
1 polymer ?
#
loop_
_entity_poly.entity_id
_entity_poly.type
_entity_poly.pdbx_seq_one_letter_code
_entity_poly.pdbx_strand_id
1 'polypeptide(L)'
;MVTPFGGTGGRNTPGLPNLPTPPTGWPVGSYATYEEAQRAVDYLADNEFPVGDVTIVGVDLMLVERVIGRLTWGRVLFSGALSGAWFGLFVGLLLSFFSTATNPIGPILVGLVSGIVFGVVFAAVGYGASRGRRDFTSASQMVAGRYDVLCQPRNAEKARELLAKLAMDPKPAS
;
A
#
# COMPACT_ATOMS: atom_id res chain seq x y z
N MET A 1 1.21 7.02 -6.88
CA MET A 1 0.94 7.38 -5.48
C MET A 1 -0.57 7.30 -5.30
N VAL A 2 -1.08 6.33 -4.55
CA VAL A 2 -2.51 6.21 -4.23
C VAL A 2 -2.69 6.67 -2.80
N THR A 3 -3.43 7.75 -2.60
CA THR A 3 -3.83 8.27 -1.30
C THR A 3 -5.12 7.56 -0.85
N PRO A 4 -5.14 6.87 0.30
CA PRO A 4 -6.32 6.13 0.73
C PRO A 4 -7.10 6.92 1.80
N PHE A 5 -7.53 8.15 1.54
CA PHE A 5 -8.47 8.86 2.44
C PHE A 5 -9.34 9.84 1.65
N GLY A 6 -10.38 9.30 1.00
CA GLY A 6 -11.51 10.08 0.48
C GLY A 6 -12.69 9.96 1.43
N GLY A 7 -12.72 10.79 2.48
CA GLY A 7 -13.86 10.93 3.38
C GLY A 7 -14.62 12.22 3.05
N THR A 8 -15.72 12.10 2.32
CA THR A 8 -16.64 13.19 2.01
C THR A 8 -17.55 13.46 3.21
N GLY A 9 -17.53 14.69 3.74
CA GLY A 9 -18.65 15.23 4.54
C GLY A 9 -18.34 15.72 5.96
N GLY A 10 -17.61 16.83 6.08
CA GLY A 10 -17.54 17.62 7.32
C GLY A 10 -17.54 19.10 6.97
N ARG A 11 -18.53 19.85 7.47
CA ARG A 11 -18.79 21.26 7.15
C ARG A 11 -17.51 22.12 7.09
N ASN A 12 -17.29 22.76 5.94
CA ASN A 12 -16.24 23.76 5.75
C ASN A 12 -16.45 24.93 6.71
N THR A 13 -15.57 25.06 7.71
CA THR A 13 -15.44 26.27 8.51
C THR A 13 -14.25 27.07 7.93
N PRO A 14 -14.45 28.26 7.34
CA PRO A 14 -13.35 29.01 6.76
C PRO A 14 -12.39 29.51 7.85
N GLY A 15 -11.13 29.03 7.84
CA GLY A 15 -10.03 29.71 8.56
C GLY A 15 -9.17 28.90 9.52
N LEU A 16 -9.40 27.60 9.75
CA LEU A 16 -8.51 26.76 10.56
C LEU A 16 -7.91 25.63 9.71
N PRO A 17 -6.58 25.38 9.77
CA PRO A 17 -6.03 24.14 9.26
C PRO A 17 -6.68 23.00 10.07
N ASN A 18 -7.49 22.19 9.38
CA ASN A 18 -8.18 21.03 9.96
C ASN A 18 -7.13 19.96 10.27
N LEU A 19 -6.39 20.16 11.35
CA LEU A 19 -5.52 19.13 11.91
C LEU A 19 -6.42 17.94 12.29
N PRO A 20 -6.06 16.70 11.92
CA PRO A 20 -6.79 15.51 12.33
C PRO A 20 -6.90 15.49 13.85
N THR A 21 -8.04 15.93 14.37
CA THR A 21 -8.29 15.95 15.80
C THR A 21 -8.74 14.54 16.17
N PRO A 22 -8.18 13.92 17.23
CA PRO A 22 -8.64 12.62 17.67
C PRO A 22 -10.16 12.60 17.83
N PRO A 23 -10.85 11.54 17.37
CA PRO A 23 -12.29 11.43 17.52
C PRO A 23 -12.66 11.52 19.00
N THR A 24 -13.74 12.25 19.29
CA THR A 24 -14.23 12.44 20.65
C THR A 24 -15.21 11.32 21.00
N GLY A 25 -15.25 10.91 22.26
CA GLY A 25 -16.16 9.86 22.72
C GLY A 25 -15.53 8.99 23.80
N TRP A 26 -16.35 8.11 24.36
CA TRP A 26 -15.95 7.17 25.40
C TRP A 26 -15.93 5.77 24.78
N PRO A 27 -14.88 4.97 25.03
CA PRO A 27 -14.83 3.61 24.52
C PRO A 27 -15.94 2.77 25.18
N VAL A 28 -16.77 2.16 24.35
CA VAL A 28 -17.89 1.29 24.76
C VAL A 28 -17.61 -0.18 24.45
N GLY A 29 -16.60 -0.47 23.63
CA GLY A 29 -16.07 -1.82 23.38
C GLY A 29 -14.74 -1.77 22.64
N SER A 30 -13.95 -2.84 22.78
CA SER A 30 -12.63 -3.01 22.14
C SER A 30 -12.55 -4.39 21.50
N TYR A 31 -12.14 -4.44 20.24
CA TYR A 31 -12.17 -5.63 19.41
C TYR A 31 -10.85 -5.86 18.69
N ALA A 32 -10.50 -7.10 18.38
CA ALA A 32 -9.22 -7.42 17.75
C ALA A 32 -9.25 -7.14 16.24
N THR A 33 -10.42 -7.32 15.62
CA THR A 33 -10.61 -7.15 14.17
C THR A 33 -11.63 -6.06 13.86
N TYR A 34 -11.52 -5.50 12.65
CA TYR A 34 -12.51 -4.55 12.16
C TYR A 34 -13.90 -5.18 12.03
N GLU A 35 -13.96 -6.46 11.64
CA GLU A 35 -15.21 -7.20 11.47
C GLU A 35 -15.97 -7.37 12.80
N GLU A 36 -15.26 -7.66 13.89
CA GLU A 36 -15.85 -7.70 15.24
C GLU A 36 -16.40 -6.33 15.67
N ALA A 37 -15.64 -5.26 15.42
CA ALA A 37 -16.07 -3.90 15.72
C ALA A 37 -17.28 -3.49 14.86
N GLN A 38 -17.29 -3.85 13.58
CA GLN A 38 -18.42 -3.60 12.68
C GLN A 38 -19.66 -4.35 13.17
N ARG A 39 -19.52 -5.63 13.52
CA ARG A 39 -20.61 -6.44 14.08
C ARG A 39 -21.19 -5.82 15.36
N ALA A 40 -20.36 -5.24 16.21
CA ALA A 40 -20.83 -4.53 17.40
C ALA A 40 -21.66 -3.29 17.03
N VAL A 41 -21.24 -2.53 16.01
CA VAL A 41 -22.01 -1.38 15.50
C VAL A 41 -23.31 -1.83 14.84
N ASP A 42 -23.29 -2.91 14.08
CA ASP A 42 -24.48 -3.50 13.45
C ASP A 42 -25.50 -3.95 14.53
N TYR A 43 -25.04 -4.60 15.59
CA TYR A 43 -25.90 -4.95 16.73
C TYR A 43 -26.52 -3.73 17.42
N LEU A 44 -25.76 -2.63 17.55
CA LEU A 44 -26.30 -1.37 18.06
C LEU A 44 -27.39 -0.84 17.10
N ALA A 45 -27.14 -0.86 15.79
CA ALA A 45 -28.10 -0.43 14.78
C ALA A 45 -29.41 -1.23 14.84
N ASP A 46 -29.31 -2.56 14.95
CA ASP A 46 -30.44 -3.48 15.06
C ASP A 46 -31.30 -3.23 16.32
N ASN A 47 -30.71 -2.69 17.38
CA ASN A 47 -31.39 -2.31 18.62
C ASN A 47 -31.82 -0.83 18.64
N GLU A 48 -32.00 -0.22 17.46
CA GLU A 48 -32.45 1.17 17.28
C GLU A 48 -31.56 2.19 18.00
N PHE A 49 -30.27 1.88 18.16
CA PHE A 49 -29.30 2.81 18.74
C PHE A 49 -28.92 3.89 17.71
N PRO A 50 -28.73 5.16 18.12
CA PRO A 50 -28.30 6.22 17.20
C PRO A 50 -26.84 6.01 16.78
N VAL A 51 -26.61 5.24 15.71
CA VAL A 51 -25.27 4.93 15.17
C VAL A 51 -24.49 6.17 14.71
N GLY A 52 -25.17 7.30 14.46
CA GLY A 52 -24.50 8.58 14.19
C GLY A 52 -23.67 9.10 15.37
N ASP A 53 -23.88 8.58 16.58
CA ASP A 53 -23.10 8.88 17.77
C ASP A 53 -21.96 7.87 18.02
N VAL A 54 -21.77 6.89 17.11
CA VAL A 54 -20.78 5.81 17.24
C VAL A 54 -19.64 6.02 16.25
N THR A 55 -18.42 5.72 16.65
CA THR A 55 -17.23 5.83 15.79
C THR A 55 -16.29 4.67 16.06
N ILE A 56 -15.89 3.95 15.01
CA ILE A 56 -14.87 2.90 15.10
C ILE A 56 -13.49 3.55 14.92
N VAL A 57 -12.58 3.29 15.84
CA VAL A 57 -11.23 3.86 15.85
C VAL A 57 -10.21 2.74 15.92
N GLY A 58 -9.29 2.72 14.95
CA GLY A 58 -8.10 1.89 15.04
C GLY A 58 -7.14 2.45 16.08
N VAL A 59 -6.84 1.66 17.11
CA VAL A 59 -5.93 2.02 18.20
C VAL A 59 -4.66 1.18 18.10
N ASP A 60 -3.56 1.72 18.62
CA ASP A 60 -2.22 1.13 18.55
C ASP A 60 -1.80 0.82 17.12
N LEU A 61 -1.68 1.87 16.31
CA LEU A 61 -1.22 1.73 14.92
C LEU A 61 0.19 1.14 14.89
N MET A 62 0.29 -0.06 14.30
CA MET A 62 1.53 -0.77 14.07
C MET A 62 1.97 -0.52 12.63
N LEU A 63 3.24 -0.12 12.49
CA LEU A 63 3.89 -0.05 11.19
C LEU A 63 4.48 -1.43 10.87
N VAL A 64 3.89 -2.14 9.91
CA VAL A 64 4.40 -3.46 9.52
C VAL A 64 5.24 -3.31 8.25
N GLU A 65 6.55 -3.49 8.39
CA GLU A 65 7.45 -3.64 7.25
C GLU A 65 7.57 -5.12 6.88
N ARG A 66 6.86 -5.52 5.82
CA ARG A 66 6.92 -6.91 5.34
C ARG A 66 8.20 -7.08 4.50
N VAL A 67 9.08 -8.00 4.88
CA VAL A 67 10.33 -8.28 4.16
C VAL A 67 10.03 -9.14 2.92
N ILE A 68 9.98 -8.52 1.74
CA ILE A 68 9.47 -9.15 0.50
C ILE A 68 10.56 -9.94 -0.28
N GLY A 69 11.85 -9.75 0.04
CA GLY A 69 12.95 -10.53 -0.54
C GLY A 69 14.18 -9.70 -0.93
N ARG A 70 15.29 -10.37 -1.26
CA ARG A 70 16.57 -9.74 -1.65
C ARG A 70 16.57 -9.38 -3.13
N LEU A 71 16.83 -8.12 -3.48
CA LEU A 71 17.21 -7.77 -4.85
C LEU A 71 18.61 -8.36 -5.12
N THR A 72 18.67 -9.45 -5.88
CA THR A 72 19.95 -10.05 -6.28
C THR A 72 20.52 -9.32 -7.48
N TRP A 73 21.83 -9.12 -7.49
CA TRP A 73 22.59 -8.57 -8.62
C TRP A 73 22.25 -9.25 -9.95
N GLY A 74 21.99 -10.57 -9.91
CA GLY A 74 21.58 -11.34 -11.08
C GLY A 74 20.32 -10.80 -11.75
N ARG A 75 19.29 -10.39 -10.99
CA ARG A 75 18.03 -9.90 -11.56
C ARG A 75 18.21 -8.54 -12.25
N VAL A 76 19.03 -7.67 -11.66
CA VAL A 76 19.33 -6.33 -12.20
C VAL A 76 20.13 -6.44 -13.49
N LEU A 77 21.22 -7.20 -13.46
CA LEU A 77 22.07 -7.41 -14.64
C LEU A 77 21.29 -8.10 -15.77
N PHE A 78 20.43 -9.06 -15.42
CA PHE A 78 19.55 -9.70 -16.40
C PHE A 78 18.57 -8.70 -17.02
N SER A 79 17.88 -7.89 -16.21
CA SER A 79 16.97 -6.86 -16.75
C SER A 79 17.68 -5.83 -17.63
N GLY A 80 18.90 -5.41 -17.26
CA GLY A 80 19.72 -4.50 -18.05
C GLY A 80 20.23 -5.12 -19.36
N ALA A 81 20.61 -6.40 -19.33
CA ALA A 81 20.97 -7.16 -20.53
C ALA A 81 19.79 -7.26 -21.49
N LEU A 82 18.58 -7.55 -20.99
CA LEU A 82 17.38 -7.63 -21.83
C LEU A 82 17.04 -6.28 -22.46
N SER A 83 17.05 -5.18 -21.69
CA SER A 83 16.76 -3.85 -22.23
C SER A 83 17.82 -3.40 -23.24
N GLY A 84 19.09 -3.69 -22.94
CA GLY A 84 20.21 -3.41 -23.81
C GLY A 84 20.19 -4.23 -25.10
N ALA A 85 19.85 -5.51 -25.01
CA ALA A 85 19.70 -6.39 -26.17
C ALA A 85 18.65 -5.87 -27.15
N TRP A 86 17.48 -5.46 -26.65
CA TRP A 86 16.41 -4.92 -27.49
C TRP A 86 16.85 -3.63 -28.19
N PHE A 87 17.45 -2.70 -27.46
CA PHE A 87 17.96 -1.45 -28.04
C PHE A 87 19.08 -1.70 -29.06
N GLY A 88 20.03 -2.57 -28.72
CA GLY A 88 21.13 -2.95 -29.60
C GLY A 88 20.67 -3.66 -30.87
N LEU A 89 19.66 -4.55 -30.74
CA LEU A 89 19.01 -5.19 -31.88
C LEU A 89 18.34 -4.16 -32.78
N PHE A 90 17.61 -3.20 -32.21
CA PHE A 90 16.97 -2.12 -32.95
C PHE A 90 17.99 -1.27 -33.71
N VAL A 91 19.08 -0.83 -33.05
CA VAL A 91 20.16 -0.07 -33.68
C VAL A 91 20.87 -0.89 -34.76
N GLY A 92 21.15 -2.17 -34.49
CA GLY A 92 21.78 -3.08 -35.45
C GLY A 92 20.91 -3.33 -36.69
N LEU A 93 19.59 -3.43 -36.52
CA LEU A 93 18.63 -3.51 -37.62
C LEU A 93 18.63 -2.23 -38.44
N LEU A 94 18.58 -1.05 -37.80
CA LEU A 94 18.66 0.23 -38.52
C LEU A 94 19.97 0.33 -39.30
N LEU A 95 21.11 0.04 -38.68
CA LEU A 95 22.40 0.05 -39.37
C LEU A 95 22.42 -0.92 -40.57
N SER A 96 21.81 -2.10 -40.42
CA SER A 96 21.68 -3.05 -41.54
C SER A 96 20.84 -2.50 -42.70
N PHE A 97 19.77 -1.75 -42.43
CA PHE A 97 18.94 -1.13 -43.47
C PHE A 97 19.65 0.00 -44.21
N PHE A 98 20.54 0.74 -43.51
CA PHE A 98 21.31 1.83 -44.09
C PHE A 98 22.67 1.38 -44.66
N SER A 99 23.16 0.21 -44.28
CA SER A 99 24.41 -0.35 -44.78
C SER A 99 24.20 -1.06 -46.11
N THR A 100 24.94 -0.70 -47.14
CA THR A 100 25.04 -1.44 -48.42
C THR A 100 25.89 -2.72 -48.26
N ALA A 101 25.93 -3.32 -47.07
CA ALA A 101 26.76 -4.47 -46.76
C ALA A 101 26.15 -5.75 -47.37
N THR A 102 26.98 -6.57 -47.98
CA THR A 102 26.57 -7.85 -48.61
C THR A 102 25.99 -8.85 -47.62
N ASN A 103 26.28 -8.68 -46.32
CA ASN A 103 25.74 -9.51 -45.25
C ASN A 103 25.09 -8.64 -44.15
N PRO A 104 23.75 -8.64 -44.03
CA PRO A 104 23.03 -7.85 -43.02
C PRO A 104 23.22 -8.37 -41.58
N ILE A 105 23.68 -9.60 -41.41
CA ILE A 105 23.79 -10.25 -40.08
C ILE A 105 24.92 -9.61 -39.26
N GLY A 106 25.99 -9.13 -39.90
CA GLY A 106 27.15 -8.54 -39.23
C GLY A 106 26.79 -7.30 -38.37
N PRO A 107 26.20 -6.26 -38.96
CA PRO A 107 25.75 -5.07 -38.21
C PRO A 107 24.75 -5.38 -37.10
N ILE A 108 23.84 -6.33 -37.32
CA ILE A 108 22.84 -6.75 -36.34
C ILE A 108 23.51 -7.39 -35.11
N LEU A 109 24.46 -8.31 -35.33
CA LEU A 109 25.19 -8.95 -34.23
C LEU A 109 26.04 -7.96 -33.43
N VAL A 110 26.72 -7.04 -34.10
CA VAL A 110 27.52 -6.01 -33.43
C VAL A 110 26.62 -5.07 -32.62
N GLY A 111 25.47 -4.66 -33.17
CA GLY A 111 24.46 -3.87 -32.47
C GLY A 111 23.93 -4.60 -31.23
N LEU A 112 23.56 -5.88 -31.37
CA LEU A 112 23.05 -6.69 -30.26
C LEU A 112 24.07 -6.83 -29.13
N VAL A 113 25.32 -7.21 -29.44
CA VAL A 113 26.37 -7.42 -28.43
C VAL A 113 26.73 -6.10 -27.75
N SER A 114 26.91 -5.02 -28.52
CA SER A 114 27.20 -3.70 -27.96
C SER A 114 26.05 -3.18 -27.09
N GLY A 115 24.80 -3.41 -27.50
CA GLY A 115 23.61 -3.08 -26.72
C GLY A 115 23.53 -3.85 -25.40
N ILE A 116 23.80 -5.16 -25.41
CA ILE A 116 23.85 -5.96 -24.17
C ILE A 116 24.93 -5.42 -23.23
N VAL A 117 26.16 -5.21 -23.73
CA VAL A 117 27.27 -4.69 -22.91
C VAL A 117 26.92 -3.32 -22.33
N PHE A 118 26.41 -2.40 -23.16
CA PHE A 118 26.02 -1.08 -22.72
C PHE A 118 24.86 -1.11 -21.73
N GLY A 119 23.83 -1.92 -21.97
CA GLY A 119 22.68 -2.06 -21.07
C GLY A 119 23.04 -2.66 -19.72
N VAL A 120 23.94 -3.65 -19.70
CA VAL A 120 24.49 -4.22 -18.46
C VAL A 120 25.31 -3.19 -17.69
N VAL A 121 26.20 -2.44 -18.36
CA VAL A 121 27.00 -1.39 -17.74
C VAL A 121 26.10 -0.27 -17.19
N PHE A 122 25.13 0.18 -17.97
CA PHE A 122 24.20 1.25 -17.56
C PHE A 122 23.31 0.80 -16.39
N ALA A 123 22.82 -0.44 -16.41
CA ALA A 123 22.07 -1.01 -15.29
C ALA A 123 22.96 -1.19 -14.04
N ALA A 124 24.23 -1.59 -14.21
CA ALA A 124 25.18 -1.71 -13.11
C ALA A 124 25.51 -0.34 -12.49
N VAL A 125 25.69 0.69 -13.32
CA VAL A 125 25.93 2.08 -12.87
C VAL A 125 24.69 2.67 -12.21
N GLY A 126 23.51 2.52 -12.82
CA GLY A 126 22.25 2.99 -12.25
C GLY A 126 21.93 2.29 -10.93
N TYR A 127 22.15 0.97 -10.87
CA TYR A 127 22.03 0.21 -9.62
C TYR A 127 23.06 0.66 -8.59
N GLY A 128 24.34 0.81 -8.97
CA GLY A 128 25.40 1.28 -8.09
C GLY A 128 25.16 2.70 -7.54
N ALA A 129 24.65 3.60 -8.36
CA ALA A 129 24.27 4.97 -7.95
C ALA A 129 23.02 4.97 -7.06
N SER A 130 22.12 4.01 -7.25
CA SER A 130 20.94 3.80 -6.40
C SER A 130 21.25 2.99 -5.14
N ARG A 131 22.41 2.30 -5.12
CA ARG A 131 22.89 1.44 -4.03
C ARG A 131 23.49 2.31 -2.92
N GLY A 132 22.60 3.07 -2.29
CA GLY A 132 22.93 3.89 -1.14
C GLY A 132 21.86 3.86 -0.05
N ARG A 133 20.58 3.60 -0.37
CA ARG A 133 19.50 3.69 0.63
C ARG A 133 18.27 2.85 0.27
N ARG A 134 18.33 1.52 0.46
CA ARG A 134 17.21 0.63 0.86
C ARG A 134 17.37 -0.78 0.27
N ASP A 135 17.91 -1.70 1.06
CA ASP A 135 17.83 -3.16 0.80
C ASP A 135 16.41 -3.73 1.09
N PHE A 136 15.40 -2.87 1.10
CA PHE A 136 13.99 -3.21 1.30
C PHE A 136 13.14 -2.30 0.40
N THR A 137 12.33 -2.88 -0.48
CA THR A 137 11.15 -2.15 -1.00
C THR A 137 10.13 -2.14 0.13
N SER A 138 10.26 -1.16 1.03
CA SER A 138 9.35 -1.03 2.16
C SER A 138 8.01 -0.52 1.63
N ALA A 139 7.07 -1.44 1.41
CA ALA A 139 5.66 -1.08 1.43
C ALA A 139 5.27 -0.96 2.90
N SER A 140 5.37 0.25 3.43
CA SER A 140 4.91 0.55 4.78
C SER A 140 3.38 0.48 4.79
N GLN A 141 2.82 -0.56 5.43
CA GLN A 141 1.39 -0.66 5.67
C GLN A 141 1.13 -0.33 7.14
N MET A 142 0.25 0.65 7.38
CA MET A 142 -0.26 0.91 8.73
C MET A 142 -1.40 -0.07 9.01
N VAL A 143 -1.32 -0.79 10.12
CA VAL A 143 -2.35 -1.74 10.59
C VAL A 143 -2.70 -1.36 12.02
N ALA A 144 -3.98 -1.33 12.38
CA ALA A 144 -4.37 -1.11 13.77
C ALA A 144 -4.16 -2.38 14.60
N GLY A 145 -3.60 -2.25 15.79
CA GLY A 145 -3.45 -3.38 16.73
C GLY A 145 -4.77 -3.82 17.33
N ARG A 146 -5.72 -2.90 17.50
CA ARG A 146 -7.12 -3.18 17.89
C ARG A 146 -8.07 -2.11 17.34
N TYR A 147 -9.36 -2.38 17.44
CA TYR A 147 -10.44 -1.48 17.04
C TYR A 147 -11.34 -1.16 18.23
N ASP A 148 -11.34 0.10 18.66
CA ASP A 148 -12.20 0.59 19.74
C ASP A 148 -13.45 1.22 19.15
N VAL A 149 -14.62 0.85 19.65
CA VAL A 149 -15.89 1.49 19.33
C VAL A 149 -16.13 2.59 20.36
N LEU A 150 -16.10 3.84 19.90
CA LEU A 150 -16.37 5.03 20.71
C LEU A 150 -17.83 5.44 20.56
N CYS A 151 -18.42 5.97 21.63
CA CYS A 151 -19.73 6.59 21.59
C CYS A 151 -19.71 7.97 22.26
N GLN A 152 -20.57 8.89 21.81
CA GLN A 152 -20.76 10.17 22.50
C GLN A 152 -21.21 9.94 23.97
N PRO A 153 -20.76 10.78 24.92
CA PRO A 153 -21.06 10.60 26.35
C PRO A 153 -22.54 10.46 26.68
N ARG A 154 -23.43 11.13 25.91
CA ARG A 154 -24.88 11.10 26.12
C ARG A 154 -25.49 9.69 26.07
N ASN A 155 -24.93 8.80 25.25
CA ASN A 155 -25.49 7.48 24.94
C ASN A 155 -24.52 6.34 25.27
N ALA A 156 -23.35 6.64 25.84
CA ALA A 156 -22.28 5.67 26.09
C ALA A 156 -22.69 4.55 27.04
N GLU A 157 -23.45 4.84 28.10
CA GLU A 157 -23.93 3.81 29.04
C GLU A 157 -24.91 2.83 28.37
N LYS A 158 -25.86 3.35 27.58
CA LYS A 158 -26.80 2.51 26.82
C LYS A 158 -26.07 1.62 25.82
N ALA A 159 -25.06 2.16 25.13
CA ALA A 159 -24.24 1.38 24.20
C ALA A 159 -23.48 0.26 24.93
N ARG A 160 -22.88 0.55 26.09
CA ARG A 160 -22.20 -0.46 26.92
C ARG A 160 -23.14 -1.57 27.37
N GLU A 161 -24.35 -1.22 27.79
CA GLU A 161 -25.35 -2.22 28.20
C GLU A 161 -25.75 -3.14 27.03
N LEU A 162 -26.00 -2.59 25.85
CA LEU A 162 -26.32 -3.37 24.66
C LEU A 162 -25.14 -4.27 24.23
N LEU A 163 -23.92 -3.73 24.20
CA LEU A 163 -22.73 -4.52 23.86
C LEU A 163 -22.42 -5.60 24.90
N ALA A 164 -22.73 -5.36 26.18
CA ALA A 164 -22.64 -6.39 27.21
C ALA A 164 -23.62 -7.55 26.93
N LYS A 165 -24.85 -7.27 26.46
CA LYS A 165 -25.80 -8.30 26.05
C LYS A 165 -25.28 -9.11 24.86
N LEU A 166 -24.68 -8.45 23.85
CA LEU A 166 -24.03 -9.12 22.72
C LEU A 166 -22.88 -10.03 23.16
N ALA A 167 -22.08 -9.61 24.15
CA ALA A 167 -20.99 -10.42 24.68
C ALA A 167 -21.47 -11.65 25.47
N MET A 168 -22.67 -11.58 26.07
CA MET A 168 -23.29 -12.70 26.78
C MET A 168 -23.98 -13.71 25.85
N ASP A 169 -24.43 -13.29 24.67
CA ASP A 169 -25.02 -14.16 23.65
C ASP A 169 -24.32 -14.01 22.27
N PRO A 170 -23.10 -14.54 22.13
CA PRO A 170 -22.35 -14.42 20.90
C PRO A 170 -22.95 -15.34 19.84
N LYS A 171 -23.84 -14.80 19.01
CA LYS A 171 -24.30 -15.48 17.78
C LYS A 171 -23.07 -15.90 16.94
N PRO A 172 -22.95 -17.14 16.42
CA PRO A 172 -21.80 -17.52 15.62
C PRO A 172 -21.72 -16.68 14.33
N ALA A 173 -20.52 -16.23 13.97
CA ALA A 173 -20.28 -15.54 12.71
C ALA A 173 -20.57 -16.50 11.55
N SER A 174 -21.44 -16.09 10.62
CA SER A 174 -21.84 -16.84 9.43
C SER A 174 -20.97 -16.49 8.23
#